data_AF-A0A439Y4B8-F1
#
_entry.id   AF-A0A439Y4B8-F1
#
_cell.length_a   1.000
_cell.length_b   1.000
_cell.length_c   1.000
_cell.angle_alpha   90.00
_cell.angle_beta   90.00
_cell.angle_gamma   90.00
#
_symmetry.space_group_name_H-M   'P 1'
#
loop_
_entity.id
_entity.type
_entity.pdbx_description
1 polymer ?
#
loop_
_entity_poly.entity_id
_entity_poly.type
_entity_poly.pdbx_seq_one_letter_code
_entity_poly.pdbx_strand_id
1 'polypeptide(L)'
;MLAGCVVFTFSLPVSATNTPCSGHKGGIAYCQGSTFICNDGSVSASKKNCVAYVGGNLGLIGSEQTEMSPASVPDDCSCRSGQFCVGPRGGHNCITDNGGKSYLRN
;
A
#
# COMPACT_ATOMS: atom_id res chain seq x y z
N MET A 1 15.21 -48.58 28.37
CA MET A 1 15.76 -47.24 28.07
C MET A 1 15.01 -46.67 26.86
N LEU A 2 13.88 -45.99 27.06
CA LEU A 2 13.24 -45.19 26.01
C LEU A 2 13.44 -43.73 26.38
N ALA A 3 14.42 -43.08 25.75
CA ALA A 3 14.64 -41.65 25.88
C ALA A 3 13.61 -40.92 25.00
N GLY A 4 12.58 -40.36 25.64
CA GLY A 4 11.58 -39.53 24.97
C GLY A 4 12.22 -38.26 24.44
N CYS A 5 12.11 -38.03 23.13
CA CYS A 5 12.56 -36.82 22.47
C CYS A 5 11.52 -35.70 22.75
N VAL A 6 11.77 -34.87 23.75
CA VAL A 6 10.92 -33.72 24.06
C VAL A 6 11.18 -32.65 23.00
N VAL A 7 10.24 -32.49 22.07
CA VAL A 7 10.33 -31.49 20.99
C VAL A 7 9.86 -30.14 21.55
N PHE A 8 10.80 -29.27 21.93
CA PHE A 8 10.53 -27.91 22.36
C PHE A 8 10.23 -27.04 21.13
N THR A 9 8.95 -26.73 20.88
CA THR A 9 8.55 -25.81 19.81
C THR A 9 8.74 -24.37 20.28
N PHE A 10 9.80 -23.72 19.80
CA PHE A 10 10.03 -22.27 19.97
C PHE A 10 9.15 -21.49 18.98
N SER A 11 8.13 -20.81 19.48
CA SER A 11 7.33 -19.87 18.68
C SER A 11 8.12 -18.57 18.47
N LEU A 12 8.64 -18.35 17.26
CA LEU A 12 9.26 -17.07 16.90
C LEU A 12 8.17 -15.98 16.79
N PRO A 13 8.39 -14.78 17.37
CA PRO A 13 7.47 -13.67 17.20
C PRO A 13 7.52 -13.18 15.75
N VAL A 14 6.46 -13.40 14.99
CA VAL A 14 6.28 -12.78 13.67
C VAL A 14 5.87 -11.32 13.89
N SER A 15 6.84 -10.41 13.91
CA SER A 15 6.55 -8.99 13.81
C SER A 15 6.09 -8.70 12.38
N ALA A 16 4.78 -8.60 12.19
CA ALA A 16 4.19 -8.00 11.00
C ALA A 16 4.50 -6.49 11.01
N THR A 17 5.73 -6.14 10.67
CA THR A 17 6.09 -4.74 10.43
C THR A 17 5.21 -4.25 9.29
N ASN A 18 4.43 -3.19 9.56
CA ASN A 18 3.58 -2.49 8.58
C ASN A 18 4.46 -1.79 7.53
N THR A 19 5.16 -2.60 6.75
CA THR A 19 6.13 -2.19 5.76
C THR A 19 5.35 -1.87 4.51
N PRO A 20 5.41 -0.64 4.00
CA PRO A 20 4.69 -0.27 2.79
C PRO A 20 5.09 -1.16 1.62
N CYS A 21 4.10 -1.53 0.80
CA CYS A 21 4.26 -2.34 -0.42
C CYS A 21 5.08 -3.65 -0.27
N SER A 22 4.86 -4.41 0.82
CA SER A 22 5.54 -5.68 1.07
C SER A 22 4.94 -6.89 0.32
N GLY A 23 5.70 -7.98 0.26
CA GLY A 23 5.27 -9.25 -0.32
C GLY A 23 5.00 -9.15 -1.82
N HIS A 24 3.82 -9.56 -2.25
CA HIS A 24 3.43 -9.58 -3.67
C HIS A 24 3.30 -8.18 -4.30
N LYS A 25 3.26 -7.11 -3.49
CA LYS A 25 3.19 -5.72 -3.97
C LYS A 25 4.47 -5.22 -4.64
N GLY A 26 5.60 -5.91 -4.41
CA GLY A 26 6.85 -5.65 -5.13
C GLY A 26 7.59 -4.35 -4.76
N GLY A 27 7.32 -3.77 -3.60
CA GLY A 27 7.96 -2.52 -3.16
C GLY A 27 7.22 -1.25 -3.61
N ILE A 28 7.69 -0.11 -3.12
CA ILE A 28 7.11 1.20 -3.42
C ILE A 28 7.52 1.60 -4.84
N ALA A 29 6.54 1.95 -5.67
CA ALA A 29 6.79 2.57 -6.97
C ALA A 29 7.02 4.08 -6.79
N TYR A 30 6.07 4.77 -6.18
CA TYR A 30 6.15 6.21 -5.86
C TYR A 30 5.12 6.61 -4.80
N CYS A 31 5.19 7.87 -4.37
CA CYS A 31 4.23 8.48 -3.45
C CYS A 31 3.19 9.32 -4.19
N GLN A 32 1.92 9.12 -3.88
CA GLN A 32 0.83 10.02 -4.25
C GLN A 32 0.36 10.74 -2.99
N GLY A 33 0.91 11.94 -2.75
CA GLY A 33 0.77 12.61 -1.46
C GLY A 33 1.25 11.71 -0.32
N SER A 34 0.41 11.51 0.70
CA SER A 34 0.73 10.63 1.83
C SER A 34 0.62 9.12 1.51
N THR A 35 -0.03 8.77 0.40
CA THR A 35 -0.34 7.39 0.02
C THR A 35 0.82 6.74 -0.76
N PHE A 36 1.14 5.48 -0.45
CA PHE A 36 2.13 4.71 -1.21
C PHE A 36 1.46 4.00 -2.39
N ILE A 37 1.98 4.21 -3.59
CA ILE A 37 1.66 3.43 -4.78
C ILE A 37 2.71 2.33 -4.93
N CYS A 38 2.26 1.08 -5.05
CA CYS A 38 3.12 -0.09 -5.15
C CYS A 38 3.40 -0.48 -6.60
N ASN A 39 4.44 -1.28 -6.82
CA ASN A 39 4.82 -1.72 -8.17
C ASN A 39 3.76 -2.59 -8.86
N ASP A 40 2.94 -3.31 -8.09
CA ASP A 40 1.78 -4.04 -8.63
C ASP A 40 0.60 -3.14 -9.03
N GLY A 41 0.74 -1.81 -8.89
CA GLY A 41 -0.28 -0.83 -9.25
C GLY A 41 -1.35 -0.62 -8.18
N SER A 42 -1.19 -1.21 -7.00
CA SER A 42 -2.14 -1.07 -5.88
C SER A 42 -1.69 -0.02 -4.85
N VAL A 43 -2.63 0.44 -4.02
CA VAL A 43 -2.29 1.32 -2.89
C VAL A 43 -1.83 0.49 -1.69
N SER A 44 -0.87 1.00 -0.92
CA SER A 44 -0.45 0.34 0.32
C SER A 44 -1.45 0.60 1.46
N ALA A 45 -1.74 -0.45 2.24
CA ALA A 45 -2.51 -0.32 3.48
C ALA A 45 -1.70 0.27 4.65
N SER A 46 -0.41 0.58 4.44
CA SER A 46 0.46 1.15 5.48
C SER A 46 -0.11 2.47 5.99
N LYS A 47 0.01 2.69 7.31
CA LYS A 47 -0.43 3.94 7.94
C LYS A 47 0.59 5.07 7.96
N LYS A 48 1.78 4.80 7.45
CA LYS A 48 2.88 5.76 7.39
C LYS A 48 2.58 6.83 6.34
N ASN A 49 3.23 7.99 6.46
CA ASN A 49 3.21 9.00 5.41
C ASN A 49 4.31 8.65 4.40
N CYS A 50 3.94 8.47 3.13
CA CYS A 50 4.87 8.10 2.06
C CYS A 50 6.00 9.12 1.89
N VAL A 51 5.68 10.41 1.84
CA VAL A 51 6.67 11.49 1.71
C VAL A 51 7.65 11.48 2.87
N ALA A 52 7.16 11.33 4.10
CA ALA A 52 8.04 11.26 5.28
C ALA A 52 8.87 9.96 5.32
N TYR A 53 8.35 8.86 4.76
CA TYR A 53 9.03 7.56 4.72
C TYR A 53 10.14 7.51 3.66
N VAL A 54 9.88 8.07 2.47
CA VAL A 54 10.82 8.06 1.34
C VAL A 54 11.78 9.27 1.40
N GLY A 55 11.31 10.42 1.89
CA GLY A 55 12.03 11.70 1.94
C GLY A 55 13.03 11.85 3.09
N GLY A 56 13.42 10.77 3.78
CA GLY A 56 14.40 10.80 4.86
C GLY A 56 15.84 11.09 4.44
N ASN A 57 16.18 11.09 3.14
CA ASN A 57 17.57 11.35 2.71
C ASN A 57 17.82 11.94 1.31
N LEU A 58 16.84 12.30 0.47
CA LEU A 58 17.16 12.99 -0.78
C LEU A 58 15.96 13.74 -1.36
N GLY A 59 16.08 15.06 -1.45
CA GLY A 59 15.14 15.91 -2.14
C GLY A 59 15.15 15.66 -3.64
N LEU A 60 14.21 14.85 -4.13
CA LEU A 60 13.83 14.83 -5.53
C LEU A 60 12.45 15.46 -5.69
N ILE A 61 12.51 16.75 -6.00
CA ILE A 61 11.44 17.58 -6.55
C ILE A 61 10.87 16.84 -7.77
N GLY A 62 9.58 16.47 -7.74
CA GLY A 62 8.98 15.79 -8.89
C GLY A 62 7.54 15.31 -8.76
N SER A 63 7.00 15.18 -7.55
CA SER A 63 5.57 14.95 -7.36
C SER A 63 5.01 16.18 -6.67
N GLU A 64 4.25 16.98 -7.40
CA GLU A 64 3.24 17.85 -6.81
C GLU A 64 2.54 17.01 -5.73
N GLN A 65 2.48 17.51 -4.49
CA GLN A 65 1.95 16.79 -3.32
C GLN A 65 0.43 16.65 -3.43
N THR A 66 -0.04 16.14 -4.55
CA THR A 66 -1.43 15.96 -4.88
C THR A 66 -1.83 14.63 -4.26
N GLU A 67 -2.55 14.73 -3.14
CA GLU A 67 -3.21 13.59 -2.53
C GLU A 67 -4.14 12.94 -3.58
N MET A 68 -4.49 11.67 -3.35
CA MET A 68 -5.46 10.98 -4.21
C MET A 68 -6.74 11.81 -4.32
N SER A 69 -7.30 11.95 -5.53
CA SER A 69 -8.48 12.77 -5.81
C SER A 69 -9.63 11.90 -6.35
N PRO A 70 -10.91 12.26 -6.12
CA PRO A 70 -12.01 11.52 -6.70
C PRO A 70 -12.01 11.65 -8.24
N ALA A 71 -12.18 10.52 -8.92
CA ALA A 71 -12.26 10.46 -10.37
C ALA A 71 -13.50 11.21 -10.87
N SER A 72 -13.34 11.92 -12.00
CA SER A 72 -14.46 12.60 -12.67
C SER A 72 -15.43 11.62 -13.34
N VAL A 73 -14.98 10.40 -13.61
CA VAL A 73 -15.78 9.32 -14.23
C VAL A 73 -15.88 8.15 -13.23
N PRO A 74 -17.08 7.63 -12.96
CA PRO A 74 -17.34 6.66 -11.88
C PRO A 74 -16.71 5.27 -12.07
N ASP A 75 -16.17 4.97 -13.25
CA ASP A 75 -15.51 3.69 -13.56
C ASP A 75 -14.05 3.85 -14.02
N ASP A 76 -13.55 5.09 -14.14
CA ASP A 76 -12.17 5.38 -14.58
C ASP A 76 -11.34 5.99 -13.44
N CYS A 77 -11.17 5.21 -12.36
CA CYS A 77 -10.39 5.61 -11.19
C CYS A 77 -9.15 4.75 -11.02
N SER A 78 -8.10 5.02 -11.80
CA SER A 78 -6.85 4.28 -11.69
C SER A 78 -6.03 4.71 -10.45
N CYS A 79 -5.50 3.73 -9.71
CA CYS A 79 -4.59 3.97 -8.60
C CYS A 79 -3.32 4.71 -9.07
N ARG A 80 -2.87 4.42 -10.30
CA ARG A 80 -1.64 5.00 -10.87
C ARG A 80 -1.83 6.46 -11.30
N SER A 81 -3.05 6.84 -11.66
CA SER A 81 -3.38 8.24 -11.99
C SER A 81 -3.63 9.11 -10.75
N GLY A 82 -3.51 8.54 -9.54
CA GLY A 82 -3.85 9.24 -8.30
C GLY A 82 -5.35 9.49 -8.15
N GLN A 83 -6.20 8.69 -8.81
CA GLN A 83 -7.65 8.85 -8.80
C GLN A 83 -8.33 7.73 -8.00
N PHE A 84 -9.47 8.02 -7.38
CA PHE A 84 -10.28 7.02 -6.69
C PHE A 84 -11.79 7.19 -6.98
N CYS A 85 -12.51 6.09 -6.95
CA CYS A 85 -13.97 6.04 -6.94
C CYS A 85 -14.49 5.88 -5.52
N VAL A 86 -15.71 6.36 -5.29
CA VAL A 86 -16.46 6.11 -4.07
C VAL A 86 -17.50 5.03 -4.35
N GLY A 87 -17.40 3.90 -3.66
CA GLY A 87 -18.36 2.80 -3.79
C GLY A 87 -19.72 3.13 -3.15
N PRO A 88 -20.75 2.28 -3.37
CA PRO A 88 -22.11 2.49 -2.85
C PRO A 88 -22.19 2.52 -1.31
N ARG A 89 -21.17 2.02 -0.61
CA ARG A 89 -21.03 2.07 0.86
C ARG A 89 -20.16 3.24 1.34
N GLY A 90 -19.82 4.19 0.48
CA GLY A 90 -18.92 5.30 0.79
C GLY A 90 -17.43 4.95 0.82
N GLY A 91 -17.05 3.70 0.53
CA GLY A 91 -15.65 3.26 0.57
C GLY A 91 -14.86 3.74 -0.64
N HIS A 92 -13.69 4.34 -0.40
CA HIS A 92 -12.80 4.81 -1.45
C HIS A 92 -11.98 3.66 -2.03
N ASN A 93 -11.99 3.52 -3.35
CA ASN A 93 -11.27 2.48 -4.06
C ASN A 93 -10.71 2.99 -5.39
N CYS A 94 -9.63 2.39 -5.86
CA CYS A 94 -9.04 2.65 -7.16
C CYS A 94 -8.77 1.32 -7.87
N ILE A 95 -8.62 1.36 -9.19
CA ILE A 95 -8.37 0.21 -10.04
C ILE A 95 -6.85 0.06 -10.25
N THR A 96 -6.34 -1.14 -10.02
CA THR A 96 -4.94 -1.51 -10.22
C THR A 96 -4.66 -1.84 -11.68
N ASP A 97 -3.39 -1.94 -12.06
CA ASP A 97 -2.99 -2.25 -13.45
C ASP A 97 -3.52 -3.62 -13.93
N ASN A 98 -3.75 -4.56 -13.01
CA ASN A 98 -4.34 -5.87 -13.29
C ASN A 98 -5.88 -5.86 -13.31
N GLY A 99 -6.52 -4.69 -13.25
CA GLY A 99 -7.98 -4.54 -13.20
C GLY A 99 -8.60 -4.87 -11.84
N GLY A 100 -7.78 -5.10 -10.81
CA GLY A 100 -8.26 -5.36 -9.46
C GLY A 100 -8.68 -4.08 -8.75
N LYS A 101 -9.53 -4.18 -7.71
CA LYS A 101 -9.86 -3.03 -6.85
C LYS A 101 -8.91 -2.97 -5.67
N SER A 102 -8.36 -1.79 -5.41
CA SER A 102 -7.55 -1.48 -4.24
C SER A 102 -8.24 -0.42 -3.40
N TYR A 103 -8.39 -0.65 -2.11
CA TYR A 103 -9.11 0.24 -1.22
C TYR A 103 -8.17 1.24 -0.58
N LEU A 104 -8.54 2.53 -0.66
CA LEU A 104 -7.84 3.58 0.02
C LEU A 104 -8.24 3.60 1.49
N ARG A 105 -7.31 4.05 2.33
CA ARG A 105 -7.60 4.32 3.73
C ARG A 105 -8.08 5.77 3.86
N ASN A 106 -9.39 5.95 3.99
CA ASN A 106 -10.01 7.23 4.32
C ASN A 106 -10.20 7.38 5.84
#